data_AF-X0XJB7-F1
#
_entry.id   AF-X0XJB7-F1
#
_cell.length_a   1.000
_cell.length_b   1.000
_cell.length_c   1.000
_cell.angle_alpha   90.00
_cell.angle_beta   90.00
_cell.angle_gamma   90.00
#
_symmetry.space_group_name_H-M   'P 1'
#
loop_
_entity.id
_entity.type
_entity.pdbx_description
1 polymer ?
#
loop_
_entity_poly.entity_id
_entity_poly.type
_entity_poly.pdbx_seq_one_letter_code
_entity_poly.pdbx_strand_id
1 'polypeptide(L)'
;ADQLIEGETESIIPESKPVEELDKLIEKHKIACPKCRGELGKVRKFNMMMKLEIGATADQECFLRPETCQNIFLDFDRLYKSGRLNLPLGIAQAGKSFRNEIAPKQTLLRERELGQMEIEYFFNPKKISEFPRFEAVKDYKINLMLLGKKVSPVTCEKAVKEKIVSGKVIAYWIA
;
A
#
# COMPACT_ATOMS: atom_id res chain seq x y z
N ALA A 1 4.97 -16.72 2.23
CA ALA A 1 4.92 -17.53 3.47
C ALA A 1 3.62 -17.21 4.18
N ASP A 2 3.44 -15.95 4.61
CA ASP A 2 2.16 -15.25 4.75
C ASP A 2 0.96 -15.91 4.06
N GLN A 3 0.86 -15.87 2.73
CA GLN A 3 -0.30 -16.38 1.99
C GLN A 3 -0.54 -17.89 2.15
N LEU A 4 0.55 -18.66 2.32
CA LEU A 4 0.44 -20.10 2.54
C LEU A 4 -0.12 -20.40 3.92
N ILE A 5 0.29 -19.62 4.94
CA ILE A 5 -0.22 -19.77 6.29
C ILE A 5 -1.68 -19.30 6.34
N GLU A 6 -2.01 -18.12 5.78
CA GLU A 6 -3.39 -17.62 5.74
C GLU A 6 -4.37 -18.58 5.06
N GLY A 7 -3.93 -19.24 3.97
CA GLY A 7 -4.73 -20.23 3.26
C GLY A 7 -5.01 -21.51 4.06
N GLU A 8 -4.14 -21.89 5.00
CA GLU A 8 -4.26 -23.10 5.81
C GLU A 8 -4.88 -22.83 7.19
N THR A 9 -4.77 -21.60 7.70
CA THR A 9 -5.22 -21.25 9.07
C THR A 9 -6.49 -20.38 9.10
N GLU A 10 -7.04 -19.97 7.95
CA GLU A 10 -8.18 -19.03 7.80
C GLU A 10 -8.04 -17.74 8.65
N SER A 11 -6.83 -17.44 9.11
CA SER A 11 -6.52 -16.33 10.00
C SER A 11 -5.79 -15.25 9.22
N ILE A 12 -6.19 -13.99 9.38
CA ILE A 12 -5.49 -12.85 8.80
C ILE A 12 -4.15 -12.68 9.52
N ILE A 13 -3.04 -12.72 8.77
CA ILE A 13 -1.70 -12.55 9.30
C ILE A 13 -1.22 -11.15 8.96
N PRO A 14 -0.91 -10.31 9.97
CA PRO A 14 -0.34 -8.99 9.69
C PRO A 14 0.96 -9.12 8.88
N GLU A 15 1.10 -8.36 7.79
CA GLU A 15 2.32 -8.34 6.97
C GLU A 15 3.57 -7.93 7.77
N SER A 16 3.39 -7.22 8.88
CA SER A 16 4.46 -6.77 9.79
C SER A 16 4.95 -7.84 10.77
N LYS A 17 4.37 -9.05 10.76
CA LYS A 17 4.70 -10.09 11.73
C LYS A 17 6.17 -10.55 11.58
N PRO A 18 6.93 -10.73 12.68
CA PRO A 18 8.32 -11.17 12.62
C PRO A 18 8.48 -12.53 11.92
N VAL A 19 9.60 -12.72 11.24
CA VAL A 19 9.91 -13.95 10.48
C VAL A 19 9.94 -15.17 11.40
N GLU A 20 10.47 -15.01 12.60
CA GLU A 20 10.59 -16.07 13.61
C GLU A 20 9.21 -16.55 14.09
N GLU A 21 8.21 -15.67 14.10
CA GLU A 21 6.84 -16.05 14.43
C GLU A 21 6.15 -16.77 13.27
N LEU A 22 6.49 -16.42 12.03
CA LEU A 22 5.99 -17.15 10.85
C LEU A 22 6.55 -18.58 10.81
N ASP A 23 7.84 -18.76 11.12
CA ASP A 23 8.46 -20.08 11.26
C ASP A 23 7.74 -20.91 12.34
N LYS A 24 7.50 -20.33 13.52
CA LYS A 24 6.74 -21.00 14.60
C LYS A 24 5.32 -21.37 14.18
N LEU A 25 4.65 -20.55 13.37
CA LEU A 25 3.31 -20.86 12.85
C LEU A 25 3.36 -22.03 11.86
N ILE A 26 4.35 -22.06 10.97
CA ILE A 26 4.56 -23.17 10.03
C ILE A 26 4.79 -24.48 10.79
N GLU A 27 5.64 -24.47 11.81
CA GLU A 27 5.91 -25.65 12.66
C GLU A 27 4.67 -26.08 13.44
N LYS A 28 4.00 -25.13 14.11
CA LYS A 28 2.81 -25.39 14.93
C LYS A 28 1.67 -26.02 14.11
N HIS A 29 1.44 -25.50 12.91
CA HIS A 29 0.38 -25.97 12.02
C HIS A 29 0.85 -27.10 11.08
N LYS A 30 2.11 -27.55 11.19
CA LYS A 30 2.72 -28.59 10.35
C LYS A 30 2.49 -28.35 8.85
N ILE A 31 2.65 -27.09 8.44
CA ILE A 31 2.39 -26.67 7.05
C ILE A 31 3.46 -27.27 6.15
N ALA A 32 3.03 -28.04 5.16
CA ALA A 32 3.90 -28.68 4.19
C ALA A 32 3.77 -28.04 2.80
N CYS A 33 4.71 -28.35 1.90
CA CYS A 33 4.62 -27.90 0.52
C CYS A 33 3.33 -28.43 -0.14
N PRO A 34 2.47 -27.57 -0.71
CA PRO A 34 1.18 -27.99 -1.29
C PRO A 34 1.35 -28.88 -2.54
N LYS A 35 2.54 -28.90 -3.17
CA LYS A 35 2.81 -29.71 -4.36
C LYS A 35 3.35 -31.10 -4.04
N CYS A 36 4.33 -31.20 -3.13
CA CYS A 36 5.05 -32.45 -2.87
C CYS A 36 4.92 -32.96 -1.43
N ARG A 37 4.25 -32.21 -0.54
CA ARG A 37 4.14 -32.49 0.91
C ARG A 37 5.47 -32.58 1.66
N GLY A 38 6.56 -32.08 1.07
CA GLY A 38 7.86 -31.96 1.73
C GLY A 38 7.91 -30.83 2.76
N GLU A 39 8.93 -30.87 3.62
CA GLU A 39 9.20 -29.84 4.63
C GLU A 39 9.59 -28.50 3.99
N LEU A 40 9.14 -27.41 4.59
CA LEU A 40 9.46 -26.05 4.16
C LEU A 40 10.76 -25.59 4.83
N GLY A 41 11.59 -24.86 4.09
CA GLY A 41 12.75 -24.17 4.67
C GLY A 41 12.34 -22.94 5.48
N LYS A 42 13.29 -22.38 6.24
CA LYS A 42 13.08 -21.16 7.03
C LYS A 42 12.58 -20.00 6.18
N VAL A 43 11.63 -19.25 6.73
CA VAL A 43 11.13 -18.03 6.11
C VAL A 43 12.26 -17.00 6.03
N ARG A 44 12.29 -16.27 4.92
CA ARG A 44 13.28 -15.22 4.67
C ARG A 44 12.61 -14.00 4.08
N LYS A 45 13.12 -12.82 4.42
CA LYS A 45 12.71 -11.58 3.75
C LYS A 45 13.23 -11.59 2.32
N PHE A 46 12.37 -11.20 1.40
CA PHE A 46 12.72 -11.08 -0.01
C PHE A 46 12.52 -9.63 -0.44
N ASN A 47 13.54 -9.04 -1.05
CA ASN A 47 13.42 -7.68 -1.58
C ASN A 47 12.59 -7.73 -2.87
N MET A 48 11.46 -7.04 -2.85
CA MET A 48 10.54 -6.95 -3.98
C MET A 48 10.97 -5.90 -5.02
N MET A 49 12.06 -5.16 -4.81
CA MET A 49 12.59 -4.26 -5.82
C MET A 49 13.40 -5.03 -6.87
N MET A 50 13.23 -4.70 -8.14
CA MET A 50 14.06 -5.25 -9.21
C MET A 50 15.38 -4.49 -9.28
N LYS A 51 16.47 -5.18 -8.96
CA LYS A 51 17.84 -4.66 -9.08
C LYS A 51 18.28 -4.64 -10.55
N LEU A 52 18.96 -3.58 -10.95
CA LEU A 52 19.69 -3.45 -12.22
C LEU A 52 21.07 -2.83 -11.96
N GLU A 53 21.96 -3.00 -12.91
CA GLU A 53 23.28 -2.35 -12.91
C GLU A 53 23.30 -1.37 -14.09
N ILE A 54 23.72 -0.13 -13.84
CA ILE A 54 23.81 0.94 -14.83
C ILE A 54 25.29 1.25 -15.10
N GLY A 55 25.59 1.66 -16.35
CA GLY A 55 26.91 2.07 -16.79
C GLY A 55 27.65 0.98 -17.57
N ALA A 56 28.64 1.38 -18.38
CA ALA A 56 29.43 0.45 -19.19
C ALA A 56 30.25 -0.56 -18.35
N THR A 57 30.54 -0.17 -17.10
CA THR A 57 31.29 -0.93 -16.11
C THR A 57 30.41 -1.69 -15.11
N ALA A 58 29.06 -1.55 -15.20
CA ALA A 58 28.11 -2.14 -14.27
C ALA A 58 28.41 -1.84 -12.78
N ASP A 59 29.03 -0.69 -12.50
CA ASP A 59 29.49 -0.27 -11.18
C ASP A 59 28.41 0.46 -10.36
N GLN A 60 27.31 0.84 -11.00
CA GLN A 60 26.21 1.54 -10.34
C GLN A 60 25.02 0.61 -10.14
N GLU A 61 24.82 0.16 -8.90
CA GLU A 61 23.60 -0.53 -8.50
C GLU A 61 22.42 0.43 -8.50
N CYS A 62 21.34 0.05 -9.17
CA CYS A 62 20.10 0.80 -9.27
C CYS A 62 18.89 -0.13 -9.14
N PHE A 63 17.72 0.46 -8.96
CA PHE A 63 16.47 -0.28 -8.84
C PHE A 63 15.41 0.29 -9.78
N LEU A 64 14.63 -0.58 -10.41
CA LEU A 64 13.39 -0.14 -11.04
C LEU A 64 12.45 0.31 -9.93
N ARG A 65 11.84 1.48 -10.10
CA ARG A 65 10.95 2.06 -9.10
C ARG A 65 9.79 1.10 -8.78
N PRO A 66 9.54 0.77 -7.50
CA PRO A 66 8.46 -0.13 -7.10
C PRO A 66 7.08 0.57 -7.00
N GLU A 67 7.08 1.89 -7.14
CA GLU A 67 5.95 2.82 -7.07
C GLU A 67 6.28 4.11 -7.84
N THR A 68 5.33 5.03 -7.97
CA THR A 68 5.49 6.28 -8.73
C THR A 68 5.75 7.51 -7.86
N CYS A 69 5.41 7.46 -6.56
CA CYS A 69 5.40 8.60 -5.65
C CYS A 69 6.78 9.17 -5.27
N GLN A 70 7.84 8.35 -5.29
CA GLN A 70 9.17 8.75 -4.83
C GLN A 70 9.69 10.03 -5.51
N ASN A 71 9.47 10.14 -6.82
CA ASN A 71 9.88 11.33 -7.58
C ASN A 71 9.14 12.60 -7.13
N ILE A 72 7.86 12.47 -6.75
CA ILE A 72 7.06 13.60 -6.27
C ILE A 72 7.66 14.16 -4.98
N PHE A 73 8.15 13.30 -4.09
CA PHE A 73 8.79 13.73 -2.85
C PHE A 73 10.16 14.36 -3.11
N LEU A 74 10.98 13.77 -3.99
CA LEU A 74 12.28 14.33 -4.36
C LEU A 74 12.14 15.73 -4.99
N ASP A 75 11.12 15.94 -5.82
CA ASP A 75 10.86 17.21 -6.49
C ASP A 75 9.97 18.18 -5.66
N PHE A 76 9.62 17.84 -4.42
CA PHE A 76 8.61 18.58 -3.65
C PHE A 76 8.92 20.07 -3.51
N ASP A 77 10.17 20.46 -3.22
CA ASP A 77 10.54 21.89 -3.07
C ASP A 77 10.27 22.68 -4.36
N ARG A 78 10.61 22.11 -5.52
CA ARG A 78 10.34 22.72 -6.84
C ARG A 78 8.84 22.78 -7.13
N LEU A 79 8.13 21.69 -6.85
CA LEU A 79 6.69 21.58 -7.09
C LEU A 79 5.90 22.55 -6.18
N TYR A 80 6.32 22.67 -4.91
CA TYR A 80 5.73 23.58 -3.94
C TYR A 80 5.94 25.05 -4.32
N LYS A 81 7.15 25.41 -4.78
CA LYS A 81 7.44 26.74 -5.33
C LYS A 81 6.59 27.05 -6.55
N SER A 82 6.45 26.09 -7.49
CA SER A 82 5.59 26.24 -8.66
C SER A 82 4.11 26.40 -8.28
N GLY A 83 3.67 25.70 -7.23
CA GLY A 83 2.36 25.84 -6.58
C GLY A 83 2.20 27.13 -5.77
N ARG A 84 3.12 28.10 -5.89
CA ARG A 84 3.11 29.40 -5.20
C ARG A 84 3.15 29.29 -3.68
N LEU A 85 3.85 28.27 -3.17
CA LEU A 85 4.06 28.06 -1.73
C LEU A 85 2.74 27.98 -0.95
N ASN A 86 1.71 27.39 -1.56
CA ASN A 86 0.40 27.29 -0.96
C ASN A 86 -0.02 25.82 -0.78
N LEU A 87 -0.75 25.56 0.31
CA LEU A 87 -1.36 24.27 0.61
C LEU A 87 -2.88 24.43 0.72
N PRO A 88 -3.66 23.40 0.33
CA PRO A 88 -3.20 22.08 -0.10
C PRO A 88 -2.66 22.05 -1.55
N LEU A 89 -1.79 21.07 -1.81
CA LEU A 89 -1.18 20.82 -3.12
C LEU A 89 -1.33 19.33 -3.46
N GLY A 90 -2.03 19.02 -4.55
CA GLY A 90 -2.16 17.65 -5.05
C GLY A 90 -1.31 17.45 -6.29
N ILE A 91 -0.51 16.38 -6.31
CA ILE A 91 0.37 16.04 -7.43
C ILE A 91 0.08 14.60 -7.82
N ALA A 92 -0.33 14.40 -9.08
CA ALA A 92 -0.64 13.09 -9.61
C ALA A 92 0.48 12.63 -10.55
N GLN A 93 0.85 11.36 -10.45
CA GLN A 93 1.73 10.72 -11.42
C GLN A 93 1.12 9.40 -11.86
N ALA A 94 1.05 9.22 -13.18
CA ALA A 94 0.67 7.96 -13.79
C ALA A 94 1.88 7.37 -14.52
N GLY A 95 2.13 6.08 -14.33
CA GLY A 95 3.23 5.41 -15.01
C GLY A 95 3.44 3.97 -14.56
N LYS A 96 4.45 3.34 -15.16
CA LYS A 96 4.85 1.97 -14.82
C LYS A 96 5.63 1.92 -13.51
N SER A 97 5.39 0.88 -12.73
CA SER A 97 6.20 0.47 -11.58
C SER A 97 6.52 -1.02 -11.66
N PHE A 98 7.53 -1.45 -10.93
CA PHE A 98 8.08 -2.80 -11.04
C PHE A 98 8.23 -3.46 -9.68
N ARG A 99 7.60 -4.63 -9.52
CA ARG A 99 7.69 -5.43 -8.30
C ARG A 99 8.19 -6.82 -8.68
N ASN A 100 9.26 -7.27 -8.03
CA ASN A 100 9.89 -8.57 -8.22
C ASN A 100 9.04 -9.68 -7.60
N GLU A 101 7.82 -9.85 -8.11
CA GLU A 101 6.84 -10.79 -7.58
C GLU A 101 7.35 -12.23 -7.70
N ILE A 102 7.35 -12.92 -6.55
CA ILE A 102 7.94 -14.26 -6.37
C ILE A 102 7.12 -15.28 -7.16
N ALA A 103 5.80 -15.16 -7.11
CA ALA A 103 4.86 -16.04 -7.78
C ALA A 103 3.75 -15.21 -8.43
N PRO A 104 3.93 -14.74 -9.68
CA PRO A 104 2.86 -14.09 -10.42
C PRO A 104 1.71 -15.10 -10.58
N LYS A 105 0.54 -14.72 -10.10
CA LYS A 105 -0.69 -15.52 -10.12
C LYS A 105 -1.85 -14.58 -10.45
N GLN A 106 -2.90 -15.12 -11.06
CA GLN A 106 -4.13 -14.36 -11.34
C GLN A 106 -3.92 -13.17 -12.30
N THR A 107 -3.05 -13.34 -13.31
CA THR A 107 -2.82 -12.39 -14.42
C THR A 107 -2.73 -10.95 -13.92
N LEU A 108 -3.75 -10.13 -14.20
CA LEU A 108 -3.79 -8.70 -13.90
C LEU A 108 -3.68 -8.35 -12.41
N LEU A 109 -3.92 -9.30 -11.49
CA LEU A 109 -3.84 -9.05 -10.05
C LEU A 109 -2.41 -9.08 -9.52
N ARG A 110 -1.50 -9.85 -10.15
CA ARG A 110 -0.10 -9.94 -9.71
C ARG A 110 0.83 -9.99 -10.91
N GLU A 111 1.27 -8.82 -11.31
CA GLU A 111 2.23 -8.62 -12.38
C GLU A 111 3.56 -8.09 -11.84
N ARG A 112 4.60 -8.25 -12.64
CA ARG A 112 5.93 -7.72 -12.36
C ARG A 112 6.11 -6.28 -12.82
N GLU A 113 5.36 -5.88 -13.83
CA GLU A 113 5.23 -4.52 -14.34
C GLU A 113 3.77 -4.11 -14.18
N LEU A 114 3.50 -2.99 -13.52
CA LEU A 114 2.15 -2.52 -13.23
C LEU A 114 1.99 -1.07 -13.67
N GLY A 115 0.86 -0.75 -14.29
CA GLY A 115 0.44 0.65 -14.47
C GLY A 115 -0.20 1.16 -13.19
N GLN A 116 0.37 2.20 -12.59
CA GLN A 116 -0.18 2.85 -11.40
C GLN A 116 -0.47 4.32 -11.68
N MET A 117 -1.46 4.85 -10.96
CA MET A 117 -1.71 6.28 -10.84
C MET A 117 -1.76 6.60 -9.36
N GLU A 118 -0.81 7.39 -8.89
CA GLU A 118 -0.70 7.79 -7.49
C GLU A 118 -0.89 9.31 -7.39
N ILE A 119 -1.49 9.75 -6.28
CA ILE A 119 -1.72 11.15 -5.98
C ILE A 119 -1.13 11.41 -4.60
N GLU A 120 -0.13 12.29 -4.55
CA GLU A 120 0.39 12.82 -3.30
C GLU A 120 -0.33 14.13 -3.00
N TYR A 121 -1.12 14.11 -1.92
CA TYR A 121 -1.90 15.26 -1.49
C TYR A 121 -1.30 15.87 -0.23
N PHE A 122 -0.57 16.95 -0.40
CA PHE A 122 0.07 17.70 0.66
C PHE A 122 -0.90 18.71 1.27
N PHE A 123 -1.06 18.70 2.59
CA PHE A 123 -1.96 19.60 3.31
C PHE A 123 -1.43 19.95 4.70
N ASN A 124 -1.92 21.04 5.28
CA ASN A 124 -1.61 21.37 6.66
C ASN A 124 -2.43 20.46 7.60
N PRO A 125 -1.80 19.64 8.46
CA PRO A 125 -2.51 18.70 9.34
C PRO A 125 -3.47 19.41 10.31
N LYS A 126 -3.20 20.67 10.69
CA LYS A 126 -4.09 21.47 11.54
C LYS A 126 -5.41 21.84 10.85
N LYS A 127 -5.46 21.76 9.52
CA LYS A 127 -6.62 22.11 8.68
C LYS A 127 -7.30 20.90 8.03
N ILE A 128 -7.07 19.69 8.55
CA ILE A 128 -7.63 18.43 8.00
C ILE A 128 -9.17 18.41 7.94
N SER A 129 -9.83 19.22 8.77
CA SER A 129 -11.29 19.39 8.82
C SER A 129 -11.81 20.55 7.97
N GLU A 130 -10.92 21.37 7.41
CA GLU A 130 -11.24 22.53 6.56
C GLU A 130 -11.07 22.15 5.09
N PHE A 131 -12.02 21.37 4.57
CA PHE A 131 -11.97 20.91 3.18
C PHE A 131 -13.30 21.17 2.47
N PRO A 132 -13.45 22.29 1.72
CA PRO A 132 -14.73 22.68 1.11
C PRO A 132 -15.33 21.62 0.18
N ARG A 133 -14.49 20.87 -0.55
CA ARG A 133 -14.96 19.81 -1.46
C ARG A 133 -15.59 18.61 -0.75
N PHE A 134 -15.43 18.48 0.57
CA PHE A 134 -16.09 17.45 1.35
C PHE A 134 -17.62 17.51 1.25
N GLU A 135 -18.19 18.69 1.04
CA GLU A 135 -19.65 18.86 0.93
C GLU A 135 -20.24 18.01 -0.20
N ALA A 136 -19.48 17.80 -1.29
CA ALA A 136 -19.88 16.99 -2.43
C ALA A 136 -20.04 15.49 -2.12
N VAL A 137 -19.42 15.01 -1.03
CA VAL A 137 -19.37 13.57 -0.67
C VAL A 137 -19.91 13.28 0.72
N LYS A 138 -20.44 14.27 1.45
CA LYS A 138 -20.85 14.11 2.85
C LYS A 138 -21.86 12.96 3.04
N ASP A 139 -22.78 12.80 2.10
CA ASP A 139 -23.85 11.80 2.11
C ASP A 139 -23.44 10.48 1.43
N TYR A 140 -22.26 10.45 0.80
CA TYR A 140 -21.75 9.25 0.14
C TYR A 140 -21.44 8.17 1.18
N LYS A 141 -21.83 6.93 0.88
CA LYS A 141 -21.65 5.78 1.78
C LYS A 141 -20.40 5.01 1.38
N ILE A 142 -19.44 4.95 2.29
CA ILE A 142 -18.22 4.16 2.18
C ILE A 142 -18.37 2.86 2.99
N ASN A 143 -17.93 1.75 2.41
CA ASN A 143 -17.90 0.45 3.08
C ASN A 143 -16.58 0.31 3.84
N LEU A 144 -16.64 0.34 5.17
CA LEU A 144 -15.46 0.29 6.03
C LEU A 144 -15.41 -1.03 6.80
N MET A 145 -14.22 -1.63 6.82
CA MET A 145 -13.88 -2.78 7.67
C MET A 145 -12.97 -2.29 8.81
N LEU A 146 -13.54 -2.08 9.99
CA LEU A 146 -12.76 -1.76 11.18
C LEU A 146 -12.12 -3.03 11.76
N LEU A 147 -10.97 -2.88 12.43
CA LEU A 147 -10.24 -4.02 12.99
C LEU A 147 -11.15 -4.86 13.90
N GLY A 148 -11.25 -6.16 13.59
CA GLY A 148 -12.09 -7.11 14.33
C GLY A 148 -13.61 -6.97 14.10
N LYS A 149 -14.05 -6.14 13.15
CA LYS A 149 -15.47 -5.95 12.81
C LYS A 149 -15.77 -6.36 11.37
N LYS A 150 -17.05 -6.65 11.10
CA LYS A 150 -17.55 -6.86 9.75
C LYS A 150 -17.59 -5.54 8.98
N VAL A 151 -17.52 -5.65 7.65
CA VAL A 151 -17.73 -4.51 6.74
C VAL A 151 -19.09 -3.90 7.04
N SER A 152 -19.14 -2.58 7.19
CA SER A 152 -20.38 -1.83 7.39
C SER A 152 -20.39 -0.54 6.58
N PRO A 153 -21.53 -0.18 5.95
CA PRO A 153 -21.66 1.08 5.24
C PRO A 153 -21.82 2.25 6.22
N VAL A 154 -21.05 3.31 6.02
CA VAL A 154 -21.09 4.54 6.82
C VAL A 154 -21.04 5.74 5.88
N THR A 155 -21.88 6.74 6.09
CA THR A 155 -21.81 8.01 5.33
C THR A 155 -20.53 8.76 5.70
N CYS A 156 -19.89 9.47 4.77
CA CYS A 156 -18.69 10.25 5.06
C CYS A 156 -18.88 11.25 6.21
N GLU A 157 -20.05 11.89 6.32
CA GLU A 157 -20.37 12.78 7.44
C GLU A 157 -20.31 12.05 8.79
N LYS A 158 -21.02 10.94 8.92
CA LYS A 158 -20.99 10.08 10.11
C LYS A 158 -19.56 9.60 10.40
N ALA A 159 -18.80 9.18 9.39
CA ALA A 159 -17.43 8.71 9.55
C ALA A 159 -16.51 9.78 10.16
N VAL A 160 -16.65 11.05 9.74
CA VAL A 160 -15.90 12.18 10.31
C VAL A 160 -16.40 12.52 11.72
N LYS A 161 -17.72 12.61 11.92
CA LYS A 161 -18.34 12.98 13.20
C LYS A 161 -18.01 11.99 14.32
N GLU A 162 -18.03 10.69 14.00
CA GLU A 162 -17.70 9.60 14.93
C GLU A 162 -16.18 9.32 15.02
N LYS A 163 -15.35 10.11 14.32
CA LYS A 163 -13.89 9.95 14.27
C LYS A 163 -13.44 8.55 13.81
N ILE A 164 -14.24 7.92 12.94
CA ILE A 164 -13.87 6.68 12.25
C ILE A 164 -12.73 6.96 11.26
N VAL A 165 -12.74 8.14 10.64
CA VAL A 165 -11.66 8.66 9.79
C VAL A 165 -11.12 9.98 10.35
N SER A 166 -9.86 10.29 10.08
CA SER A 166 -9.12 11.38 10.74
C SER A 166 -9.60 12.80 10.40
N GLY A 167 -10.39 12.98 9.35
CA GLY A 167 -10.95 14.28 8.99
C GLY A 167 -11.58 14.31 7.60
N LYS A 168 -12.05 15.51 7.20
CA LYS A 168 -12.79 15.72 5.94
C LYS A 168 -11.94 15.44 4.70
N VAL A 169 -10.66 15.77 4.73
CA VAL A 169 -9.72 15.46 3.62
C VAL A 169 -9.66 13.95 3.36
N ILE A 170 -9.48 13.15 4.42
CA ILE A 170 -9.37 11.69 4.31
C ILE A 170 -10.70 11.07 3.87
N ALA A 171 -11.80 11.51 4.47
CA ALA A 171 -13.13 11.04 4.09
C ALA A 171 -13.46 11.31 2.61
N TYR A 172 -12.96 12.43 2.06
CA TYR A 172 -13.14 12.75 0.64
C TYR A 172 -12.35 11.86 -0.29
N TRP A 173 -11.10 11.54 0.03
CA TRP A 173 -10.26 10.70 -0.84
C TRP A 173 -10.60 9.21 -0.77
N ILE A 174 -11.32 8.77 0.28
CA ILE A 174 -11.86 7.41 0.38
C ILE A 174 -13.16 7.26 -0.42
N ALA A 175 -13.95 8.34 -0.55
CA ALA A 175 -15.22 8.37 -1.25
C ALA A 175 -15.02 8.32 -2.78
#